data_AF-V6LZT1-F1
#
_entry.id   AF-V6LZT1-F1
#
_cell.length_a   1.000
_cell.length_b   1.000
_cell.length_c   1.000
_cell.angle_alpha   90.00
_cell.angle_beta   90.00
_cell.angle_gamma   90.00
#
_symmetry.space_group_name_H-M   'P 1'
#
loop_
_entity.id
_entity.type
_entity.pdbx_description
1 polymer ?
#
loop_
_entity_poly.entity_id
_entity_poly.type
_entity_poly.pdbx_seq_one_letter_code
_entity_poly.pdbx_strand_id
1 'polypeptide(L)' 'MSFSAAGAVATVPITSFGNSLVHGALQELQQDGWIGIIIGIFELTSAGVSAAIIFSFLASLVAKPRG' A
#
# COMPACT_ATOMS: atom_id res chain seq x y z
N MET A 1 -22.23 -18.02 6.61
CA MET A 1 -22.21 -16.78 5.80
C MET A 1 -21.40 -15.73 6.54
N SER A 2 -20.05 -15.70 6.44
CA SER A 2 -19.26 -14.70 7.20
C SER A 2 -17.81 -14.49 6.72
N PHE A 3 -17.54 -14.52 5.41
CA PHE A 3 -16.22 -14.10 4.88
C PHE A 3 -16.32 -12.99 3.82
N SER A 4 -17.50 -12.74 3.23
CA SER A 4 -17.65 -11.78 2.13
C SER A 4 -17.56 -10.31 2.54
N ALA A 5 -17.97 -9.92 3.75
CA ALA A 5 -17.96 -8.51 4.15
C ALA A 5 -16.54 -8.01 4.49
N ALA A 6 -15.80 -8.74 5.33
CA ALA A 6 -14.41 -8.40 5.64
C ALA A 6 -13.48 -8.53 4.42
N GLY A 7 -13.70 -9.55 3.59
CA GLY A 7 -12.99 -9.73 2.33
C GLY A 7 -13.25 -8.58 1.36
N ALA A 8 -14.51 -8.23 1.08
CA ALA A 8 -14.84 -7.14 0.17
C ALA A 8 -14.31 -5.78 0.67
N VAL A 9 -14.42 -5.48 1.96
CA VAL A 9 -13.94 -4.22 2.55
C VAL A 9 -12.41 -4.13 2.55
N ALA A 10 -11.68 -5.24 2.75
CA ALA A 10 -10.22 -5.26 2.64
C ALA A 10 -9.75 -5.17 1.17
N THR A 11 -10.54 -5.70 0.22
CA THR A 11 -10.15 -5.72 -1.20
C THR A 11 -10.15 -4.32 -1.82
N VAL A 12 -11.06 -3.43 -1.42
CA VAL A 12 -11.14 -2.04 -1.92
C VAL A 12 -9.85 -1.24 -1.68
N PRO A 13 -9.33 -1.09 -0.44
CA PRO A 13 -8.08 -0.39 -0.18
C PRO A 13 -6.85 -1.11 -0.73
N ILE A 14 -6.82 -2.45 -0.70
CA ILE A 14 -5.69 -3.23 -1.25
C ILE A 14 -5.57 -3.02 -2.77
N THR A 15 -6.67 -3.08 -3.50
CA THR A 15 -6.67 -2.90 -4.96
C THR A 15 -6.40 -1.44 -5.35
N SER A 16 -6.95 -0.48 -4.61
CA SER A 16 -6.69 0.96 -4.79
C SER A 16 -5.21 1.30 -4.56
N PHE A 17 -4.59 0.69 -3.55
CA PHE A 17 -3.16 0.79 -3.30
C PHE A 17 -2.35 0.19 -4.46
N GLY A 18 -2.69 -1.04 -4.90
CA GLY A 18 -2.03 -1.69 -6.05
C GLY A 18 -2.10 -0.87 -7.34
N ASN A 19 -3.25 -0.25 -7.66
CA ASN A 19 -3.39 0.64 -8.81
C ASN A 19 -2.47 1.87 -8.69
N SER A 20 -2.35 2.44 -7.50
CA SER A 20 -1.46 3.59 -7.25
C SER A 20 0.02 3.22 -7.40
N LEU A 21 0.43 2.01 -7.01
CA LEU A 21 1.78 1.49 -7.24
C LEU A 21 2.10 1.36 -8.73
N VAL A 22 1.19 0.78 -9.52
CA VAL A 22 1.38 0.63 -10.97
C VAL A 22 1.41 2.00 -11.65
N HIS A 23 0.50 2.90 -11.26
CA HIS A 23 0.43 4.24 -11.85
C HIS A 23 1.70 5.05 -11.54
N GLY A 24 2.20 5.00 -10.29
CA GLY A 24 3.46 5.64 -9.92
C GLY A 24 4.65 5.05 -10.67
N ALA A 25 4.75 3.72 -10.77
CA ALA A 25 5.85 3.07 -11.48
C ALA A 25 5.86 3.39 -12.99
N LEU A 26 4.67 3.50 -13.60
CA LEU A 26 4.53 3.93 -14.99
C LEU A 26 4.85 5.41 -15.19
N GLN A 27 4.53 6.27 -14.21
CA GLN A 27 4.91 7.67 -14.26
C GLN A 27 6.43 7.84 -14.19
N GLU A 28 7.10 7.10 -13.31
CA GLU A 28 8.56 7.08 -13.18
C GLU A 28 9.24 6.53 -14.44
N LEU A 29 8.62 5.51 -15.06
CA LEU A 29 9.06 4.99 -16.36
C LEU A 29 9.05 6.09 -17.43
N GLN A 30 8.02 6.94 -17.46
CA GLN A 30 7.93 8.02 -18.44
C GLN A 30 8.93 9.14 -18.19
N GLN A 31 9.32 9.40 -16.93
CA GLN A 31 10.26 10.47 -16.59
C GLN A 31 11.72 10.03 -16.72
N ASP A 32 12.06 8.88 -16.13
CA ASP A 32 13.43 8.40 -15.96
C ASP A 32 13.74 7.15 -16.80
N GLY A 33 12.80 6.71 -17.63
CA GLY A 33 12.97 5.52 -18.48
C GLY A 33 13.05 4.23 -17.65
N TRP A 34 13.87 3.29 -18.11
CA TRP A 34 13.98 1.96 -17.51
C TRP A 34 14.56 1.99 -16.08
N ILE A 35 15.40 2.99 -15.77
CA ILE A 35 15.96 3.18 -14.42
C ILE A 35 14.86 3.66 -13.46
N GLY A 36 13.94 4.49 -13.95
CA GLY A 36 12.76 4.97 -13.22
C GLY A 36 11.86 3.85 -12.75
N ILE A 37 11.73 2.74 -13.49
CA ILE A 37 10.93 1.58 -13.04
C ILE A 37 11.49 0.97 -11.76
N ILE A 38 12.82 0.79 -11.71
CA ILE A 38 13.48 0.15 -10.56
C ILE A 38 13.42 1.06 -9.35
N ILE A 39 13.69 2.36 -9.55
CA ILE A 39 13.63 3.37 -8.50
C ILE A 39 12.19 3.53 -8.01
N GLY A 40 11.23 3.69 -8.92
CA GLY A 40 9.81 3.87 -8.64
C GLY A 40 9.21 2.68 -7.90
N ILE A 41 9.54 1.43 -8.27
CA ILE A 41 9.09 0.25 -7.50
C ILE A 41 9.65 0.30 -6.08
N PHE A 42 10.92 0.65 -5.88
CA PHE A 42 11.51 0.75 -4.54
C PHE A 42 10.88 1.88 -3.72
N GLU A 43 10.67 3.03 -4.32
CA GLU A 43 10.09 4.21 -3.67
C GLU A 43 8.63 3.94 -3.27
N LEU A 44 7.82 3.46 -4.21
CA LEU A 44 6.39 3.17 -3.99
C LEU A 44 6.19 1.99 -3.02
N THR A 45 7.04 0.96 -3.12
CA THR A 45 7.02 -0.17 -2.16
C THR A 45 7.43 0.29 -0.76
N SER A 46 8.48 1.12 -0.66
CA SER A 46 8.94 1.68 0.61
C SER A 46 7.89 2.58 1.25
N ALA A 47 7.22 3.43 0.46
CA ALA A 47 6.09 4.24 0.90
C ALA A 47 4.94 3.36 1.43
N GLY A 48 4.65 2.25 0.74
CA GLY A 48 3.68 1.24 1.17
C GLY A 48 3.99 0.59 2.52
N VAL A 49 5.22 0.11 2.68
CA VAL A 49 5.69 -0.53 3.92
C VAL A 49 5.71 0.48 5.07
N SER A 50 6.18 1.71 4.81
CA SER A 50 6.21 2.79 5.80
C SER A 50 4.80 3.17 6.26
N ALA A 51 3.86 3.31 5.32
CA ALA A 51 2.46 3.55 5.62
C ALA A 51 1.87 2.39 6.44
N ALA A 52 2.14 1.15 6.07
CA ALA A 52 1.67 -0.03 6.81
C ALA A 52 2.16 -0.02 8.27
N ILE A 53 3.42 0.34 8.51
CA ILE A 53 3.99 0.45 9.86
C ILE A 53 3.29 1.54 10.66
N ILE A 54 3.12 2.74 10.08
CA ILE A 54 2.46 3.87 10.74
C ILE A 54 1.01 3.53 11.09
N PHE A 55 0.25 2.99 10.13
CA PHE A 55 -1.13 2.59 10.37
C PHE A 55 -1.25 1.44 11.37
N SER A 56 -0.32 0.48 11.36
CA SER A 56 -0.30 -0.60 12.35
C SER A 56 -0.03 -0.06 13.76
N PHE A 57 0.85 0.93 13.88
CA PHE A 57 1.12 1.63 15.14
C PHE A 57 -0.07 2.46 15.61
N LEU A 58 -0.72 3.21 14.72
CA LEU A 58 -1.94 3.96 15.06
C LEU A 58 -3.09 3.03 15.42
N ALA A 59 -3.25 1.93 14.69
CA ALA A 59 -4.25 0.91 14.98
C ALA A 59 -3.99 0.28 16.36
N SER A 60 -2.73 0.01 16.73
CA SER A 60 -2.41 -0.54 18.06
C SER A 60 -2.63 0.45 19.20
N LEU A 61 -2.53 1.76 18.95
CA LEU A 61 -2.87 2.79 19.93
C LEU A 61 -4.38 2.86 20.20
N VAL A 62 -5.21 2.74 19.15
CA VAL A 62 -6.68 2.83 19.26
C VAL A 62 -7.28 1.49 19.70
N ALA A 63 -6.79 0.39 19.15
CA ALA A 63 -7.12 -0.95 19.58
C ALA A 63 -6.35 -1.22 20.87
N LYS A 64 -6.83 -0.63 21.98
CA LYS A 64 -6.32 -0.80 23.35
C LYS A 64 -5.60 -2.15 23.48
N PRO A 65 -4.26 -2.19 23.47
CA PRO A 65 -3.55 -3.45 23.39
C PRO A 65 -3.86 -4.18 24.68
N ARG A 66 -4.70 -5.21 24.57
CA ARG A 66 -5.02 -6.10 25.67
C ARG A 66 -3.83 -7.04 25.81
N GLY A 67 -2.78 -6.54 26.46
CA GLY A 67 -1.77 -7.38 27.08
C GLY A 67 -2.37 -8.20 28.21
#